data_AF-A0A846HJ22-F1
#
_entry.id   AF-A0A846HJ22-F1
#
_cell.length_a   1.000
_cell.length_b   1.000
_cell.length_c   1.000
_cell.angle_alpha   90.00
_cell.angle_beta   90.00
_cell.angle_gamma   90.00
#
_symmetry.space_group_name_H-M   'P 1'
#
loop_
_entity.id
_entity.type
_entity.pdbx_description
1 polymer ?
#
loop_
_entity_poly.entity_id
_entity_poly.type
_entity_poly.pdbx_seq_one_letter_code
_entity_poly.pdbx_strand_id
1 'polypeptide(L)'
;MATPEANRPVGATTNRPFSNNRPSAIQTFVTWLWIIIGFIPRLLAYIFRELTTPGTAAAITVGGLIFLCGVLMSADNYWQMWSQQPALFHFFEKQWLGWGWFPTITLNLSRWWFPLNFKMALLTNGNLIFALVISCAVQMIQSAAVRNLAFKSKSIGGISARTIGLISIGSWVFDFIMAFASRSIFQFDDPGMRIGCFFYNLFSIFAAELGYIIFEMMKTPNSPTND
;
A
#
# COMPACT_ATOMS: atom_id res chain seq x y z
N MET A 1 -80.60 0.22 -17.39
CA MET A 1 -80.60 -1.24 -17.15
C MET A 1 -79.47 -1.49 -16.17
N ALA A 2 -79.81 -1.65 -14.89
CA ALA A 2 -78.86 -1.82 -13.81
C ALA A 2 -78.40 -3.28 -13.75
N THR A 3 -77.10 -3.52 -13.64
CA THR A 3 -76.54 -4.84 -13.33
C THR A 3 -76.12 -4.89 -11.86
N PRO A 4 -76.30 -6.05 -11.18
CA PRO A 4 -76.26 -6.13 -9.73
C PRO A 4 -74.85 -6.35 -9.19
N GLU A 5 -74.60 -5.79 -8.01
CA GLU A 5 -73.44 -6.05 -7.15
C GLU A 5 -73.25 -7.56 -6.90
N ALA A 6 -72.10 -8.08 -7.29
CA ALA A 6 -71.66 -9.42 -6.93
C ALA A 6 -70.79 -9.38 -5.66
N ASN A 7 -71.42 -9.78 -4.55
CA ASN A 7 -70.89 -10.43 -3.35
C ASN A 7 -69.36 -10.56 -3.25
N ARG A 8 -68.74 -9.78 -2.35
CA ARG A 8 -67.44 -10.12 -1.76
C ARG A 8 -67.68 -11.05 -0.55
N PRO A 9 -67.00 -12.20 -0.45
CA PRO A 9 -66.98 -12.95 0.80
C PRO A 9 -66.17 -12.16 1.84
N VAL A 10 -66.88 -11.67 2.86
CA VAL A 10 -66.31 -11.23 4.14
C VAL A 10 -65.94 -12.51 4.90
N GLY A 11 -64.66 -12.86 4.93
CA GLY A 11 -64.18 -14.10 5.51
C GLY A 11 -62.83 -13.95 6.19
N ALA A 12 -62.87 -13.94 7.53
CA ALA A 12 -61.80 -14.20 8.48
C ALA A 12 -60.57 -13.26 8.46
N THR A 13 -60.64 -12.20 9.28
CA THR A 13 -59.47 -11.67 9.97
C THR A 13 -58.89 -12.79 10.85
N THR A 14 -57.92 -13.53 10.31
CA THR A 14 -57.09 -14.44 11.08
C THR A 14 -56.27 -13.59 12.04
N ASN A 15 -56.76 -13.45 13.27
CA ASN A 15 -55.98 -12.94 14.40
C ASN A 15 -54.79 -13.88 14.60
N ARG A 16 -53.69 -13.64 13.90
CA ARG A 16 -52.40 -14.20 14.30
C ARG A 16 -52.14 -13.61 15.68
N PRO A 17 -51.98 -14.41 16.75
CA PRO A 17 -51.45 -13.86 17.98
C PRO A 17 -50.12 -13.22 17.61
N PHE A 18 -49.99 -11.91 17.81
CA PHE A 18 -48.68 -11.29 17.90
C PHE A 18 -47.99 -12.01 19.06
N SER A 19 -47.23 -13.06 18.76
CA SER A 19 -46.37 -13.69 19.75
C SER A 19 -45.41 -12.59 20.16
N ASN A 20 -45.61 -12.05 21.35
CA ASN A 20 -44.76 -11.05 21.97
C ASN A 20 -43.46 -11.76 22.37
N ASN A 21 -42.71 -12.19 21.37
CA ASN A 21 -41.46 -12.91 21.48
C ASN A 21 -40.39 -11.88 21.78
N ARG A 22 -40.42 -11.32 23.00
CA ARG A 22 -39.27 -10.60 23.53
C ARG A 22 -38.13 -11.62 23.54
N PRO A 23 -37.00 -11.37 22.85
CA PRO A 23 -35.88 -12.29 22.89
C PRO A 23 -35.52 -12.51 24.36
N SER A 24 -35.43 -13.79 24.76
CA SER A 24 -35.10 -14.11 26.15
C SER A 24 -33.79 -13.41 26.51
N ALA A 25 -33.62 -13.00 27.77
CA ALA A 25 -32.39 -12.32 28.21
C ALA A 25 -31.12 -13.10 27.80
N ILE A 26 -31.22 -14.43 27.74
CA ILE A 26 -30.20 -15.36 27.27
C ILE A 26 -29.92 -15.19 25.77
N GLN A 27 -30.95 -15.10 24.92
CA GLN A 27 -30.76 -14.86 23.48
C GLN A 27 -30.12 -13.50 23.20
N THR A 28 -30.51 -12.47 23.95
CA THR A 28 -29.92 -11.13 23.84
C THR A 28 -28.45 -11.17 24.27
N PHE A 29 -28.12 -11.81 25.39
CA PHE A 29 -26.75 -11.97 25.87
C PHE A 29 -25.86 -12.75 24.87
N VAL A 30 -26.37 -13.87 24.33
CA VAL A 30 -25.67 -14.67 23.31
C VAL A 30 -25.41 -13.85 22.05
N THR A 31 -26.37 -13.03 21.63
CA THR A 31 -26.20 -12.14 20.46
C THR A 31 -25.13 -11.08 20.71
N TRP A 32 -25.12 -10.46 21.90
CA TRP A 32 -24.07 -9.51 22.30
C TRP A 32 -22.69 -10.15 22.37
N LEU A 33 -22.58 -11.34 22.95
CA LEU A 33 -21.32 -12.10 23.04
C LEU A 33 -20.77 -12.39 21.63
N TRP A 34 -21.62 -12.83 20.70
CA TRP A 34 -21.24 -13.07 19.30
C TRP A 34 -20.84 -11.80 18.56
N ILE A 35 -21.47 -10.66 18.86
CA ILE A 35 -21.08 -9.36 18.28
C ILE A 35 -19.69 -8.94 18.80
N ILE A 36 -19.42 -9.12 20.09
CA ILE A 36 -18.12 -8.76 20.70
C ILE A 36 -17.00 -9.66 20.16
N ILE A 37 -17.22 -10.98 20.13
CA ILE A 37 -16.23 -11.94 19.60
C ILE A 37 -16.03 -11.72 18.09
N GLY A 38 -17.11 -11.44 17.36
CA GLY A 38 -17.09 -11.19 15.92
C GLY A 38 -16.61 -9.80 15.52
N PHE A 39 -16.44 -8.87 16.45
CA PHE A 39 -16.11 -7.48 16.14
C PHE A 39 -14.74 -7.37 15.46
N ILE A 40 -13.71 -7.99 16.02
CA ILE A 40 -12.33 -7.95 15.49
C ILE A 40 -12.27 -8.52 14.06
N PRO A 41 -12.74 -9.75 13.78
CA PRO A 41 -12.69 -10.28 12.42
C PRO A 41 -13.58 -9.50 11.43
N ARG A 42 -14.72 -8.95 11.87
CA ARG A 42 -15.56 -8.09 11.01
C ARG A 42 -14.90 -6.75 10.70
N LEU A 43 -14.23 -6.15 11.69
CA LEU A 43 -13.46 -4.92 11.50
C LEU A 43 -12.30 -5.18 10.54
N LEU A 44 -11.54 -6.27 10.72
CA LEU A 44 -10.49 -6.67 9.80
C LEU A 44 -11.04 -6.91 8.39
N ALA A 45 -12.14 -7.65 8.25
CA ALA A 45 -12.77 -7.89 6.96
C ALA A 45 -13.24 -6.58 6.29
N TYR A 46 -13.75 -5.63 7.06
CA TYR A 46 -14.13 -4.31 6.55
C TYR A 46 -12.91 -3.49 6.10
N ILE A 47 -11.84 -3.48 6.90
CA ILE A 47 -10.57 -2.85 6.54
C ILE A 47 -10.01 -3.48 5.27
N PHE A 48 -9.88 -4.81 5.22
CA PHE A 48 -9.41 -5.51 4.02
C PHE A 48 -10.27 -5.20 2.81
N ARG A 49 -11.60 -5.25 2.96
CA ARG A 49 -12.52 -4.89 1.88
C ARG A 49 -12.28 -3.46 1.39
N GLU A 50 -12.12 -2.49 2.29
CA GLU A 50 -11.87 -1.10 1.93
C GLU A 50 -10.50 -0.92 1.27
N LEU A 51 -9.47 -1.66 1.71
CA LEU A 51 -8.13 -1.65 1.13
C LEU A 51 -8.08 -2.33 -0.25
N THR A 52 -8.94 -3.32 -0.51
CA THR A 52 -8.97 -4.05 -1.79
C THR A 52 -10.04 -3.55 -2.76
N THR A 53 -10.96 -2.68 -2.34
CA THR A 53 -12.04 -2.18 -3.21
C THR A 53 -11.50 -1.05 -4.11
N PRO A 54 -11.61 -1.18 -5.44
CA PRO A 54 -11.26 -0.09 -6.34
C PRO A 54 -12.12 1.15 -6.13
N GLY A 55 -11.47 2.31 -6.09
CA GLY A 55 -12.04 3.64 -6.01
C GLY A 55 -12.05 4.25 -4.60
N THR A 56 -11.66 3.49 -3.56
CA THR A 56 -11.66 3.99 -2.19
C THR A 56 -10.39 4.79 -1.86
N ALA A 57 -10.50 5.72 -0.93
CA ALA A 57 -9.35 6.49 -0.45
C ALA A 57 -8.30 5.59 0.23
N ALA A 58 -8.74 4.51 0.90
CA ALA A 58 -7.84 3.58 1.58
C ALA A 58 -7.02 2.77 0.58
N ALA A 59 -7.65 2.28 -0.48
CA ALA A 59 -7.00 1.57 -1.57
C ALA A 59 -5.91 2.47 -2.20
N ILE A 60 -6.28 3.67 -2.67
CA ILE A 60 -5.32 4.66 -3.21
C ILE A 60 -4.13 4.90 -2.25
N THR A 61 -4.41 5.01 -0.95
CA THR A 61 -3.39 5.20 0.09
C THR A 61 -2.42 4.02 0.17
N VAL A 62 -2.91 2.77 0.06
CA VAL A 62 -2.06 1.57 0.07
C VAL A 62 -1.11 1.55 -1.13
N GLY A 63 -1.62 1.86 -2.33
CA GLY A 63 -0.79 1.93 -3.53
C GLY A 63 0.32 2.97 -3.40
N GLY A 64 -0.03 4.16 -2.90
CA GLY A 64 0.93 5.21 -2.59
C GLY A 64 1.95 4.83 -1.51
N LEU A 65 1.51 4.10 -0.47
CA LEU A 65 2.40 3.64 0.60
C LEU A 65 3.39 2.59 0.09
N ILE A 66 2.93 1.62 -0.70
CA ILE A 66 3.80 0.60 -1.32
C ILE A 66 4.84 1.28 -2.22
N PHE A 67 4.41 2.25 -3.04
CA PHE A 67 5.32 3.05 -3.85
C PHE A 67 6.36 3.77 -2.99
N LEU A 68 5.92 4.46 -1.93
CA LEU A 68 6.83 5.19 -1.03
C LEU A 68 7.83 4.24 -0.33
N CYS A 69 7.37 3.10 0.17
CA CYS A 69 8.23 2.07 0.74
C CYS A 69 9.26 1.57 -0.30
N GLY A 70 8.83 1.38 -1.53
CA GLY A 70 9.71 1.07 -2.66
C GLY A 70 10.79 2.12 -2.89
N VAL A 71 10.42 3.40 -2.93
CA VAL A 71 11.35 4.52 -3.07
C VAL A 71 12.38 4.51 -1.94
N LEU A 72 11.94 4.31 -0.71
CA LEU A 72 12.84 4.29 0.45
C LEU A 72 13.80 3.09 0.42
N MET A 73 13.30 1.89 0.11
CA MET A 73 14.12 0.68 0.04
C MET A 73 15.15 0.73 -1.09
N SER A 74 14.80 1.32 -2.22
CA SER A 74 15.72 1.52 -3.34
C SER A 74 16.73 2.64 -3.06
N ALA A 75 16.28 3.75 -2.44
CA ALA A 75 17.16 4.84 -2.02
C ALA A 75 18.27 4.38 -1.07
N ASP A 76 18.01 3.36 -0.26
CA ASP A 76 19.00 2.74 0.60
C ASP A 76 20.16 2.07 -0.18
N ASN A 77 19.87 1.45 -1.34
CA ASN A 77 20.90 0.88 -2.21
C ASN A 77 21.79 1.99 -2.80
N TYR A 78 21.16 3.09 -3.24
CA TYR A 78 21.86 4.28 -3.74
C TYR A 78 22.71 4.96 -2.67
N TRP A 79 22.16 5.06 -1.46
CA TRP A 79 22.82 5.63 -0.30
C TRP A 79 24.12 4.87 0.03
N GLN A 80 24.07 3.55 0.09
CA GLN A 80 25.23 2.71 0.38
C GLN A 80 26.29 2.77 -0.72
N MET A 81 25.87 2.71 -1.99
CA MET A 81 26.80 2.72 -3.11
C MET A 81 27.53 4.06 -3.28
N TRP A 82 26.83 5.19 -3.14
CA TRP A 82 27.45 6.50 -3.36
C TRP A 82 28.09 7.10 -2.11
N SER A 83 27.46 6.92 -0.95
CA SER A 83 27.94 7.57 0.28
C SER A 83 28.92 6.70 1.05
N GLN A 84 29.03 5.41 0.71
CA GLN A 84 29.79 4.41 1.47
C GLN A 84 29.42 4.40 2.96
N GLN A 85 28.18 4.79 3.27
CA GLN A 85 27.66 4.88 4.62
C GLN A 85 26.96 3.57 5.00
N PRO A 86 26.77 3.31 6.31
CA PRO A 86 25.98 2.18 6.77
C PRO A 86 24.56 2.20 6.18
N ALA A 87 23.95 1.03 6.05
CA ALA A 87 22.60 0.88 5.53
C ALA A 87 21.57 1.67 6.33
N LEU A 88 20.51 2.14 5.66
CA LEU A 88 19.36 2.77 6.29
C LEU A 88 18.49 1.75 7.02
N PHE A 89 18.49 0.48 6.58
CA PHE A 89 17.69 -0.59 7.16
C PHE A 89 18.58 -1.73 7.70
N HIS A 90 18.15 -2.33 8.81
CA HIS A 90 18.90 -3.38 9.51
C HIS A 90 18.73 -4.80 8.96
N PHE A 91 17.92 -5.00 7.91
CA PHE A 91 17.40 -6.33 7.58
C PHE A 91 18.49 -7.35 7.20
N PHE A 92 19.57 -6.90 6.56
CA PHE A 92 20.61 -7.78 6.03
C PHE A 92 22.03 -7.27 6.32
N GLU A 93 22.17 -6.25 7.16
CA GLU A 93 23.45 -5.59 7.45
C GLU A 93 23.74 -5.57 8.94
N LYS A 94 25.00 -5.77 9.32
CA LYS A 94 25.43 -5.75 10.73
C LYS A 94 25.49 -4.32 11.30
N GLN A 95 25.72 -3.34 10.43
CA GLN A 95 25.77 -1.93 10.79
C GLN A 95 24.71 -1.18 10.00
N TRP A 96 23.84 -0.46 10.71
CA TRP A 96 22.82 0.37 10.11
C TRP A 96 22.74 1.71 10.85
N LEU A 97 22.24 2.72 10.16
CA LEU A 97 22.19 4.10 10.66
C LEU A 97 21.17 4.30 11.79
N GLY A 98 20.36 3.29 12.09
CA GLY A 98 19.24 3.39 13.01
C GLY A 98 18.10 4.25 12.44
N TRP A 99 17.18 4.68 13.30
CA TRP A 99 16.08 5.59 12.91
C TRP A 99 16.54 7.04 12.68
N GLY A 100 17.85 7.32 12.75
CA GLY A 100 18.41 8.66 12.61
C GLY A 100 18.25 9.30 11.23
N TRP A 101 17.88 8.51 10.21
CA TRP A 101 17.57 8.98 8.86
C TRP A 101 16.10 9.44 8.69
N PHE A 102 15.21 9.11 9.62
CA PHE A 102 13.80 9.51 9.54
C PHE A 102 13.66 11.03 9.81
N PRO A 103 12.78 11.75 9.10
CA PRO A 103 12.55 13.18 9.35
C PRO A 103 11.91 13.39 10.72
N THR A 104 12.73 13.75 11.70
CA THR A 104 12.25 14.06 13.04
C THR A 104 11.89 15.55 13.15
N ILE A 105 10.60 15.89 13.09
CA ILE A 105 10.10 17.26 13.25
C ILE A 105 10.28 17.70 14.71
N THR A 106 10.94 18.84 14.92
CA THR A 106 11.18 19.42 16.25
C THR A 106 10.27 20.62 16.49
N LEU A 107 9.17 20.41 17.23
CA LEU A 107 8.37 21.49 17.80
C LEU A 107 8.79 21.66 19.27
N ASN A 108 9.28 22.85 19.62
CA ASN A 108 9.73 23.14 20.97
C ASN A 108 8.54 23.51 21.87
N LEU A 109 7.69 22.52 22.18
CA LEU A 109 6.62 22.64 23.15
C LEU A 109 7.19 22.42 24.56
N SER A 110 7.97 23.38 25.06
CA SER A 110 8.48 23.33 26.43
C SER A 110 7.33 23.59 27.43
N ARG A 111 6.55 22.56 27.73
CA ARG A 111 5.65 22.54 28.89
C ARG A 111 6.05 21.36 29.77
N TRP A 112 6.40 21.69 31.02
CA TRP A 112 7.12 20.98 32.09
C TRP A 112 6.86 19.48 32.36
N TRP A 113 6.02 18.78 31.60
CA TRP A 113 5.51 17.44 31.92
C TRP A 113 6.02 16.33 31.00
N PHE A 114 6.53 16.65 29.79
CA PHE A 114 7.08 15.66 28.85
C PHE A 114 8.19 16.27 27.96
N PRO A 115 9.48 16.08 28.28
CA PRO A 115 10.57 16.50 27.41
C PRO A 115 10.72 15.52 26.23
N LEU A 116 10.16 15.86 25.08
CA LEU A 116 10.38 15.14 23.83
C LEU A 116 11.35 15.94 22.94
N ASN A 117 12.60 15.51 22.90
CA ASN A 117 13.66 16.09 22.05
C ASN A 117 13.73 15.31 20.74
N PHE A 118 13.54 15.99 19.61
CA PHE A 118 13.64 15.40 18.27
C PHE A 118 14.58 16.26 17.40
N LYS A 119 15.36 15.68 16.48
CA LYS A 119 16.33 16.39 15.60
C LYS A 119 16.16 15.97 14.14
N MET A 120 16.02 16.91 13.20
CA MET A 120 16.11 16.63 11.75
C MET A 120 17.58 16.55 11.31
N ALA A 121 18.28 15.48 11.67
CA ALA A 121 19.72 15.39 11.45
C ALA A 121 20.10 14.96 10.01
N LEU A 122 19.22 14.32 9.24
CA LEU A 122 19.58 13.70 7.95
C LEU A 122 18.82 14.15 6.69
N LEU A 123 17.67 14.83 6.77
CA LEU A 123 17.10 15.53 5.60
C LEU A 123 17.96 16.73 5.15
N THR A 124 18.96 17.11 5.94
CA THR A 124 20.02 18.05 5.58
C THR A 124 21.22 17.37 4.95
N ASN A 125 21.29 16.03 4.97
CA ASN A 125 22.36 15.29 4.32
C ASN A 125 22.09 15.24 2.82
N GLY A 126 22.84 16.04 2.06
CA GLY A 126 22.71 16.15 0.61
C GLY A 126 22.78 14.80 -0.10
N ASN A 127 23.55 13.85 0.42
CA ASN A 127 23.67 12.53 -0.20
C ASN A 127 22.41 11.67 -0.04
N LEU A 128 21.72 11.76 1.10
CA LEU A 128 20.45 11.04 1.29
C LEU A 128 19.37 11.63 0.41
N ILE A 129 19.27 12.97 0.34
CA ILE A 129 18.33 13.64 -0.57
C ILE A 129 18.63 13.23 -2.01
N PHE A 130 19.89 13.23 -2.41
CA PHE A 130 20.31 12.82 -3.75
C PHE A 130 19.91 11.37 -4.05
N ALA A 131 20.17 10.44 -3.13
CA ALA A 131 19.77 9.04 -3.24
C ALA A 131 18.24 8.88 -3.37
N LEU A 132 17.46 9.63 -2.58
CA LEU A 132 15.99 9.64 -2.65
C LEU A 132 15.48 10.20 -3.98
N VAL A 133 16.08 11.30 -4.47
CA VAL A 133 15.69 11.94 -5.73
C VAL A 133 15.96 11.01 -6.91
N ILE A 134 17.13 10.37 -6.96
CA ILE A 134 17.46 9.40 -8.01
C ILE A 134 16.53 8.20 -7.93
N SER A 135 16.36 7.62 -6.74
CA SER A 135 15.46 6.48 -6.55
C SER A 135 14.05 6.80 -7.02
N CYS A 136 13.52 7.98 -6.66
CA CYS A 136 12.20 8.43 -7.10
C CYS A 136 12.14 8.60 -8.63
N ALA A 137 13.15 9.22 -9.24
CA ALA A 137 13.20 9.45 -10.68
C ALA A 137 13.22 8.12 -11.47
N VAL A 138 14.07 7.17 -11.07
CA VAL A 138 14.19 5.85 -11.68
C VAL A 138 12.87 5.09 -11.59
N GLN A 139 12.26 5.07 -10.40
CA GLN A 139 10.99 4.42 -10.15
C GLN A 139 9.83 5.04 -10.93
N MET A 140 9.80 6.36 -11.11
CA MET A 140 8.81 7.02 -11.96
C MET A 140 8.95 6.63 -13.44
N ILE A 141 10.18 6.51 -13.94
CA ILE A 141 10.45 6.09 -15.33
C ILE A 141 9.98 4.64 -15.55
N GLN A 142 10.33 3.74 -14.63
CA GLN A 142 9.93 2.33 -14.69
C GLN A 142 8.40 2.18 -14.62
N SER A 143 7.77 2.87 -13.67
CA SER A 143 6.31 2.92 -13.55
C SER A 143 5.64 3.43 -14.83
N ALA A 144 6.20 4.48 -15.46
CA ALA A 144 5.68 5.03 -16.71
C ALA A 144 5.83 4.07 -17.90
N ALA A 145 6.91 3.29 -17.96
CA ALA A 145 7.09 2.27 -18.98
C ALA A 145 6.12 1.10 -18.79
N VAL A 146 5.94 0.62 -17.56
CA VAL A 146 4.94 -0.40 -17.24
C VAL A 146 3.53 0.06 -17.58
N ARG A 147 3.19 1.33 -17.31
CA ARG A 147 1.92 1.92 -17.75
C ARG A 147 1.73 1.83 -19.26
N ASN A 148 2.76 2.21 -20.02
CA ASN A 148 2.70 2.19 -21.48
C ASN A 148 2.56 0.77 -22.04
N LEU A 149 3.11 -0.23 -21.35
CA LEU A 149 2.94 -1.65 -21.67
C LEU A 149 1.55 -2.18 -21.29
N ALA A 150 1.03 -1.83 -20.12
CA ALA A 150 -0.20 -2.39 -19.57
C ALA A 150 -1.49 -1.73 -20.13
N PHE A 151 -1.50 -0.41 -20.36
CA PHE A 151 -2.73 0.37 -20.61
C PHE A 151 -2.74 1.16 -21.92
N LYS A 152 -1.95 0.72 -22.90
CA LYS A 152 -1.63 1.35 -24.20
C LYS A 152 -0.62 2.51 -24.11
N SER A 153 0.31 2.48 -25.06
CA SER A 153 1.38 3.45 -25.26
C SER A 153 0.83 4.87 -25.48
N LYS A 154 1.04 5.77 -24.52
CA LYS A 154 0.84 7.21 -24.68
C LYS A 154 2.20 7.92 -24.61
N SER A 155 2.42 8.91 -25.48
CA SER A 155 3.57 9.80 -25.34
C SER A 155 3.43 10.60 -24.04
N ILE A 156 4.55 10.78 -23.34
CA ILE A 156 4.61 11.57 -22.11
C ILE A 156 5.53 12.74 -22.39
N GLY A 157 5.02 13.97 -22.28
CA GLY A 157 5.85 15.18 -22.47
C GLY A 157 6.54 15.27 -23.84
N GLY A 158 5.93 14.72 -24.90
CA GLY A 158 6.52 14.70 -26.24
C GLY A 158 7.52 13.57 -26.51
N ILE A 159 7.85 12.75 -25.51
CA ILE A 159 8.72 11.58 -25.67
C ILE A 159 7.90 10.39 -26.17
N SER A 160 8.41 9.68 -27.19
CA SER A 160 7.77 8.48 -27.72
C SER A 160 7.76 7.35 -26.68
N ALA A 161 6.72 6.53 -26.67
CA ALA A 161 6.64 5.40 -25.74
C ALA A 161 7.75 4.37 -25.94
N ARG A 162 8.27 4.21 -27.18
CA ARG A 162 9.41 3.35 -27.47
C ARG A 162 10.68 3.84 -26.77
N THR A 163 10.92 5.16 -26.81
CA THR A 163 12.05 5.78 -26.11
C THR A 163 11.92 5.61 -24.60
N ILE A 164 10.72 5.81 -24.03
CA ILE A 164 10.47 5.59 -22.59
C ILE A 164 10.73 4.13 -22.21
N GLY A 165 10.28 3.18 -23.03
CA GLY A 165 10.53 1.76 -22.82
C GLY A 165 12.02 1.41 -22.82
N LEU A 166 12.80 1.95 -23.77
CA LEU A 166 14.25 1.74 -23.82
C LEU A 166 14.97 2.35 -22.61
N ILE A 167 14.61 3.56 -22.21
CA ILE A 167 15.17 4.20 -21.01
C ILE A 167 14.86 3.35 -19.78
N SER A 168 13.63 2.84 -19.66
CA SER A 168 13.23 1.98 -18.54
C SER A 168 14.00 0.67 -18.47
N ILE A 169 14.31 0.04 -19.60
CA ILE A 169 15.16 -1.17 -19.61
C ILE A 169 16.55 -0.83 -19.06
N GLY A 170 17.14 0.29 -19.50
CA GLY A 170 18.41 0.77 -18.96
C GLY A 170 18.32 1.05 -17.46
N SER A 171 17.23 1.67 -17.02
CA SER A 171 16.94 1.93 -15.61
C SER A 171 16.82 0.65 -14.77
N TRP A 172 16.16 -0.40 -15.27
CA TRP A 172 16.12 -1.70 -14.58
C TRP A 172 17.48 -2.36 -14.45
N VAL A 173 18.26 -2.38 -15.53
CA VAL A 173 19.61 -2.95 -15.49
C VAL A 173 20.48 -2.19 -14.48
N PHE A 174 20.37 -0.87 -14.47
CA PHE A 174 21.06 -0.03 -13.50
C PHE A 174 20.63 -0.33 -12.05
N ASP A 175 19.33 -0.35 -11.77
CA ASP A 175 18.80 -0.70 -10.44
C ASP A 175 19.23 -2.09 -9.99
N PHE A 176 19.23 -3.06 -10.90
CA PHE A 176 19.68 -4.42 -10.61
C PHE A 176 21.15 -4.41 -10.19
N ILE A 177 22.01 -3.72 -10.95
CA ILE A 177 23.43 -3.57 -10.59
C ILE A 177 23.56 -2.90 -9.21
N MET A 178 22.84 -1.81 -8.96
CA MET A 178 22.94 -1.07 -7.69
C MET A 178 22.45 -1.89 -6.49
N ALA A 179 21.35 -2.63 -6.63
CA ALA A 179 20.81 -3.49 -5.57
C ALA A 179 21.78 -4.63 -5.22
N PHE A 180 22.33 -5.32 -6.24
CA PHE A 180 23.25 -6.44 -5.98
C PHE A 180 24.69 -6.01 -5.68
N ALA A 181 25.11 -4.82 -6.10
CA ALA A 181 26.40 -4.25 -5.72
C ALA A 181 26.39 -3.72 -4.28
N SER A 182 25.28 -3.09 -3.85
CA SER A 182 25.13 -2.66 -2.44
C SER A 182 25.00 -3.85 -1.51
N ARG A 183 24.24 -4.88 -1.92
CA ARG A 183 23.99 -6.08 -1.12
C ARG A 183 24.19 -7.33 -1.96
N SER A 184 25.39 -7.89 -1.85
CA SER A 184 25.72 -9.13 -2.53
C SER A 184 25.06 -10.32 -1.83
N ILE A 185 24.34 -11.15 -2.59
CA ILE A 185 23.73 -12.39 -2.07
C ILE A 185 24.82 -13.32 -1.50
N PHE A 186 26.02 -13.27 -2.05
CA PHE A 186 27.11 -14.19 -1.71
C PHE A 186 27.79 -13.88 -0.38
N GLN A 187 27.44 -12.76 0.28
CA GLN A 187 28.03 -12.41 1.56
C GLN A 187 27.48 -13.21 2.74
N PHE A 188 26.37 -13.92 2.57
CA PHE A 188 25.72 -14.70 3.63
C PHE A 188 26.09 -16.17 3.52
N ASP A 189 26.39 -16.80 4.65
CA ASP A 189 26.63 -18.25 4.72
C ASP A 189 25.31 -19.04 4.79
N ASP A 190 24.31 -18.50 5.49
CA ASP A 190 23.00 -19.13 5.64
C ASP A 190 22.16 -19.02 4.35
N PRO A 191 21.67 -20.15 3.80
CA PRO A 191 20.87 -20.13 2.58
C PRO A 191 19.53 -19.38 2.75
N GLY A 192 18.96 -19.36 3.94
CA GLY A 192 17.74 -18.58 4.23
C GLY A 192 17.98 -17.08 4.05
N MET A 193 19.08 -16.58 4.61
CA MET A 193 19.50 -15.17 4.43
C MET A 193 19.80 -14.82 2.97
N ARG A 194 20.41 -15.72 2.19
CA ARG A 194 20.65 -15.51 0.76
C ARG A 194 19.35 -15.29 -0.01
N ILE A 195 18.37 -16.16 0.23
CA ILE A 195 17.05 -16.08 -0.41
C ILE A 195 16.33 -14.81 0.03
N GLY A 196 16.38 -14.48 1.32
CA GLY A 196 15.79 -13.25 1.86
C GLY A 196 16.38 -11.99 1.24
N CYS A 197 17.71 -11.90 1.13
CA CYS A 197 18.40 -10.78 0.51
C CYS A 197 18.07 -10.67 -0.99
N PHE A 198 18.00 -11.80 -1.70
CA PHE A 198 17.57 -11.82 -3.09
C PHE A 198 16.16 -11.23 -3.27
N PHE A 199 15.19 -11.67 -2.47
CA PHE A 199 13.82 -11.15 -2.52
C PHE A 199 13.73 -9.69 -2.08
N TYR A 200 14.53 -9.26 -1.12
CA TYR A 200 14.61 -7.86 -0.72
C TYR A 200 15.09 -6.97 -1.87
N ASN A 201 16.19 -7.37 -2.54
CA ASN A 201 16.71 -6.66 -3.70
C ASN A 201 15.66 -6.63 -4.82
N LEU A 202 15.04 -7.77 -5.12
CA LEU A 202 13.99 -7.87 -6.13
C LEU A 202 12.80 -6.95 -5.83
N PHE A 203 12.32 -6.95 -4.57
CA PHE A 203 11.24 -6.10 -4.15
C PHE A 203 11.61 -4.62 -4.25
N SER A 204 12.83 -4.24 -3.87
CA SER A 204 13.29 -2.84 -3.98
C SER A 204 13.30 -2.32 -5.42
N ILE A 205 13.57 -3.20 -6.40
CA ILE A 205 13.56 -2.88 -7.84
C ILE A 205 12.12 -2.73 -8.35
N PHE A 206 11.22 -3.66 -8.00
CA PHE A 206 9.87 -3.72 -8.56
C PHE A 206 8.79 -2.98 -7.77
N ALA A 207 9.09 -2.47 -6.57
CA ALA A 207 8.09 -1.89 -5.68
C ALA A 207 7.34 -0.69 -6.30
N ALA A 208 8.00 0.08 -7.17
CA ALA A 208 7.36 1.20 -7.88
C ALA A 208 6.29 0.75 -8.87
N GLU A 209 6.58 -0.30 -9.62
CA GLU A 209 5.66 -0.88 -10.60
C GLU A 209 4.50 -1.55 -9.91
N LEU A 210 4.80 -2.29 -8.83
CA LEU A 210 3.80 -2.97 -8.03
C LEU A 210 2.87 -1.95 -7.37
N GLY A 211 3.42 -0.89 -6.77
CA GLY A 211 2.65 0.21 -6.19
C GLY A 211 1.79 0.94 -7.24
N TYR A 212 2.31 1.17 -8.44
CA TYR A 212 1.57 1.79 -9.54
C TYR A 212 0.45 0.90 -10.09
N ILE A 213 0.74 -0.37 -10.35
CA ILE A 213 -0.25 -1.35 -10.84
C ILE A 213 -1.40 -1.43 -9.84
N ILE A 214 -1.06 -1.57 -8.56
CA ILE A 214 -2.05 -1.61 -7.48
C ILE A 214 -2.83 -0.29 -7.46
N PHE A 215 -2.16 0.87 -7.51
CA PHE A 215 -2.82 2.17 -7.57
C PHE A 215 -3.81 2.30 -8.75
N GLU A 216 -3.46 1.89 -9.98
CA GLU A 216 -4.37 1.96 -11.14
C GLU A 216 -5.53 0.98 -11.04
N MET A 217 -5.25 -0.27 -10.64
CA MET A 217 -6.30 -1.27 -10.37
C MET A 217 -7.29 -0.76 -9.33
N MET A 218 -6.79 0.00 -8.35
CA MET A 218 -7.60 0.59 -7.30
C MET A 218 -8.15 1.97 -7.65
N LYS A 219 -7.76 2.60 -8.76
CA LYS A 219 -8.26 3.91 -9.17
C LYS A 219 -9.45 3.80 -10.12
N THR A 220 -9.53 2.73 -10.90
CA THR A 220 -10.64 2.52 -11.84
C THR A 220 -11.83 1.91 -11.10
N PRO A 221 -12.89 2.67 -10.78
CA PRO A 221 -14.16 2.03 -10.49
C PRO A 221 -14.58 1.34 -11.78
N ASN A 222 -15.02 0.09 -11.70
CA ASN A 222 -15.73 -0.53 -12.81
C ASN A 222 -16.85 0.42 -13.23
N SER A 223 -16.66 1.17 -14.33
CA SER A 223 -17.80 1.69 -15.06
C SER A 223 -18.57 0.44 -15.46
N PRO A 224 -19.88 0.32 -15.16
CA PRO A 224 -20.65 -0.77 -15.71
C PRO A 224 -20.42 -0.72 -17.22
N THR A 225 -19.76 -1.75 -17.74
CA THR A 225 -19.81 -2.09 -19.15
C THR A 225 -21.29 -2.28 -19.43
N ASN A 226 -21.90 -1.27 -20.04
CA ASN A 226 -23.18 -1.41 -20.71
C ASN A 226 -22.93 -2.32 -21.92
N ASP A 227 -22.89 -3.62 -21.66
CA ASP A 227 -23.11 -4.66 -22.66
C ASP A 227 -24.54 -5.19 -22.49
#